data_AF-A0A5J5F4M8-F1
#
_entry.id   AF-A0A5J5F4M8-F1
#
_cell.length_a   1.000
_cell.length_b   1.000
_cell.length_c   1.000
_cell.angle_alpha   90.00
_cell.angle_beta   90.00
_cell.angle_gamma   90.00
#
_symmetry.space_group_name_H-M   'P 1'
#
loop_
_entity.id
_entity.type
_entity.pdbx_description
1 polymer ?
#
loop_
_entity_poly.entity_id
_entity_poly.type
_entity_poly.pdbx_seq_one_letter_code
_entity_poly.pdbx_strand_id
1 'polypeptide(L)'
;MFMSTRNFFKRNRRNLAVGFGLLSAGYLAVQYMGNKISEARSRLMTERVAKENINRRFQQNQEDCTYTVSALLPTATENIVKELPVEALTQELQQKKAARIAKSSGASDAGGTVTLPTASVVSLREDDTQSLQSFASETFSTVLPPPTAEEKRKPRKTKLQLWDEIKIYSITRSFTLLYTLSLLTLLTRVQLNLLGRKNYLSSVLTLASGRNDADPTIRLEEETTAGTDDLETNRAYLTFSWWLLHRGWRLLNARVEAATKSVFGALTPRDTITLGRFRSLAMEVRRQVEAPESGEIAWLQFLLPPREQEENVLRESGVAIPSPPPQELRWLLDETSDLLESPMAAQVLAHMLAVGFEMLIDGKLAPATFPHSAAASTAEAAAAEESDASSIYPPKPRLAPRVDDDAPAKFASVLAFLAKQAPVIGGTSLAAAGGNEYLVAMEKGTELEGFSALVYTSNFESVAAAQAELSS
;
A
#
# COMPACT_ATOMS: atom_id res chain seq x y z
N MET A 1 -54.59 46.51 62.74
CA MET A 1 -54.31 45.98 61.39
C MET A 1 -54.06 44.45 61.35
N PHE A 2 -53.40 43.83 62.33
CA PHE A 2 -53.09 42.39 62.33
C PHE A 2 -54.28 41.41 62.50
N MET A 3 -55.43 41.84 63.01
CA MET A 3 -56.62 40.96 63.13
C MET A 3 -57.39 40.81 61.80
N SER A 4 -57.39 41.84 60.95
CA SER A 4 -58.10 41.80 59.66
C SER A 4 -57.40 40.88 58.65
N THR A 5 -56.06 40.90 58.63
CA THR A 5 -55.25 39.97 57.84
C THR A 5 -55.37 38.53 58.32
N ARG A 6 -55.53 38.29 59.63
CA ARG A 6 -55.71 36.94 60.20
C ARG A 6 -57.06 36.30 59.83
N ASN A 7 -58.13 37.09 59.79
CA ASN A 7 -59.46 36.61 59.40
C ASN A 7 -59.58 36.41 57.88
N PHE A 8 -58.94 37.26 57.08
CA PHE A 8 -58.81 37.07 55.63
C PHE A 8 -58.07 35.76 55.30
N PHE A 9 -56.94 35.52 55.96
CA PHE A 9 -56.17 34.28 55.76
C PHE A 9 -56.97 33.05 56.19
N LYS A 10 -57.71 33.09 57.32
CA LYS A 10 -58.58 31.99 57.77
C LYS A 10 -59.74 31.71 56.81
N ARG A 11 -60.36 32.73 56.22
CA ARG A 11 -61.51 32.58 55.31
C ARG A 11 -61.11 32.10 53.91
N ASN A 12 -59.90 32.40 53.46
CA ASN A 12 -59.41 32.03 52.12
C ASN A 12 -58.36 30.88 52.13
N ARG A 13 -58.17 30.15 53.26
CA ARG A 13 -57.14 29.09 53.40
C ARG A 13 -57.18 28.05 52.29
N ARG A 14 -58.37 27.61 51.87
CA ARG A 14 -58.53 26.59 50.82
C ARG A 14 -58.06 27.12 49.46
N ASN A 15 -58.45 28.34 49.10
CA ASN A 15 -58.10 28.95 47.82
C ASN A 15 -56.60 29.31 47.77
N LEU A 16 -56.04 29.78 48.88
CA LEU A 16 -54.59 30.01 48.99
C LEU A 16 -53.82 28.69 48.91
N ALA A 17 -54.24 27.63 49.61
CA ALA A 17 -53.58 26.32 49.54
C ALA A 17 -53.62 25.72 48.12
N VAL A 18 -54.75 25.84 47.42
CA VAL A 18 -54.86 25.41 46.01
C VAL A 18 -53.94 26.25 45.11
N GLY A 19 -53.90 27.58 45.30
CA GLY A 19 -53.01 28.46 44.53
C GLY A 19 -51.52 28.17 44.76
N PHE A 20 -51.10 27.97 46.02
CA PHE A 20 -49.73 27.56 46.35
C PHE A 20 -49.39 26.18 45.78
N GLY A 21 -50.31 25.20 45.88
CA GLY A 21 -50.11 23.87 45.31
C GLY A 21 -49.92 23.90 43.79
N LEU A 22 -50.72 24.70 43.08
CA LEU A 22 -50.60 24.84 41.62
C LEU A 22 -49.30 25.54 41.20
N LEU A 23 -48.89 26.58 41.94
CA LEU A 23 -47.61 27.28 41.70
C LEU A 23 -46.41 26.37 41.98
N SER A 24 -46.42 25.60 43.07
CA SER A 24 -45.36 24.64 43.39
C SER A 24 -45.29 23.50 42.38
N ALA A 25 -46.44 22.94 41.97
CA ALA A 25 -46.48 21.90 40.94
C ALA A 25 -45.96 22.42 39.59
N GLY A 26 -46.34 23.64 39.20
CA GLY A 26 -45.83 24.30 37.99
C GLY A 26 -44.32 24.54 38.06
N TYR A 27 -43.80 24.98 39.20
CA TYR A 27 -42.35 25.18 39.40
C TYR A 27 -41.56 23.87 39.28
N LEU A 28 -42.03 22.80 39.94
CA LEU A 28 -41.41 21.48 39.85
C LEU A 28 -41.43 20.92 38.42
N ALA A 29 -42.52 21.12 37.68
CA ALA A 29 -42.62 20.70 36.29
C ALA A 29 -41.63 21.44 35.38
N VAL A 30 -41.49 22.76 35.55
CA VAL A 30 -40.52 23.56 34.79
C VAL A 30 -39.09 23.16 35.14
N GLN A 31 -38.79 22.94 36.42
CA GLN A 31 -37.47 22.50 36.87
C GLN A 31 -37.12 21.10 36.33
N TYR A 32 -38.07 20.16 36.35
CA TYR A 32 -37.89 18.83 35.79
C TYR A 32 -37.63 18.88 34.28
N MET A 33 -38.40 19.70 33.55
CA MET A 33 -38.20 19.87 32.10
C MET A 33 -36.84 20.48 31.78
N GLY A 34 -36.41 21.49 32.55
CA GLY A 34 -35.09 22.10 32.42
C GLY A 34 -33.95 21.10 32.66
N ASN A 35 -34.06 20.30 33.72
CA ASN A 35 -33.10 19.23 34.03
C ASN A 35 -33.08 18.13 32.97
N LYS A 36 -34.24 17.78 32.40
CA LYS A 36 -34.31 16.75 31.35
C LYS A 36 -33.71 17.24 30.03
N ILE A 37 -33.91 18.51 29.68
CA ILE A 37 -33.31 19.12 28.49
C ILE A 37 -31.80 19.27 28.67
N SER A 38 -31.32 19.68 29.84
CA SER A 38 -29.88 19.78 30.11
C SER A 38 -29.21 18.40 30.09
N GLU A 39 -29.83 17.38 30.68
CA GLU A 39 -29.37 16.00 30.62
C GLU A 39 -29.32 15.49 29.17
N ALA A 40 -30.38 15.69 28.39
CA ALA A 40 -30.42 15.28 26.98
C ALA A 40 -29.36 15.99 26.14
N ARG A 41 -29.19 17.31 26.32
CA ARG A 41 -28.12 18.07 25.65
C ARG A 41 -26.73 17.59 26.05
N SER A 42 -26.51 17.31 27.34
CA SER A 42 -25.25 16.80 27.84
C SER A 42 -24.92 15.45 27.21
N ARG A 43 -25.88 14.51 27.18
CA ARG A 43 -25.70 13.19 26.55
C ARG A 43 -25.34 13.32 25.07
N LEU A 44 -26.09 14.12 24.31
CA LEU A 44 -25.82 14.35 22.88
C LEU A 44 -24.44 14.99 22.63
N MET A 45 -24.02 15.92 23.49
CA MET A 45 -22.69 16.53 23.38
C MET A 45 -21.59 15.52 23.69
N THR A 46 -21.75 14.71 24.74
CA THR A 46 -20.78 13.65 25.08
C THR A 46 -20.66 12.61 23.98
N GLU A 47 -21.78 12.15 23.41
CA GLU A 47 -21.79 11.21 22.27
C GLU A 47 -21.11 11.80 21.04
N ARG A 48 -21.39 13.07 20.72
CA ARG A 48 -20.73 13.76 19.60
C ARG A 48 -19.22 13.84 19.82
N VAL A 49 -18.77 14.26 21.00
CA VAL A 49 -17.35 14.36 21.35
C VAL A 49 -16.68 12.98 21.29
N ALA A 50 -17.33 11.93 21.80
CA ALA A 50 -16.82 10.57 21.73
C ALA A 50 -16.65 10.09 20.29
N LYS A 51 -17.68 10.32 19.44
CA LYS A 51 -17.65 9.98 18.01
C LYS A 51 -16.62 10.78 17.22
N GLU A 52 -16.43 12.04 17.56
CA GLU A 52 -15.41 12.88 16.92
C GLU A 52 -13.99 12.44 17.34
N ASN A 53 -13.80 12.09 18.61
CA ASN A 53 -12.50 11.62 19.11
C ASN A 53 -12.07 10.29 18.46
N ILE A 54 -12.97 9.31 18.36
CA ILE A 54 -12.68 8.04 17.65
C ILE A 54 -12.36 8.30 16.17
N ASN A 55 -13.14 9.14 15.49
CA ASN A 55 -12.91 9.43 14.08
C ASN A 55 -11.56 10.12 13.85
N ARG A 56 -11.22 11.10 14.70
CA ARG A 56 -9.91 11.77 14.65
C ARG A 56 -8.76 10.78 14.86
N ARG A 57 -8.85 9.92 15.88
CA ARG A 57 -7.82 8.91 16.17
C ARG A 57 -7.69 7.89 15.05
N PHE A 58 -8.81 7.44 14.48
CA PHE A 58 -8.82 6.54 13.35
C PHE A 58 -8.15 7.16 12.12
N GLN A 59 -8.46 8.42 11.79
CA GLN A 59 -7.85 9.12 10.66
C GLN A 59 -6.35 9.34 10.87
N GLN A 60 -5.93 9.76 12.06
CA GLN A 60 -4.50 9.85 12.40
C GLN A 60 -3.81 8.48 12.25
N ASN A 61 -4.43 7.41 12.74
CA ASN A 61 -3.91 6.06 12.57
C ASN A 61 -3.82 5.66 11.08
N GLN A 62 -4.72 6.15 10.23
CA GLN A 62 -4.63 5.91 8.79
C GLN A 62 -3.44 6.63 8.14
N GLU A 63 -3.15 7.86 8.56
CA GLU A 63 -1.97 8.61 8.12
C GLU A 63 -0.69 7.92 8.58
N ASP A 64 -0.64 7.47 9.84
CA ASP A 64 0.48 6.71 10.40
C ASP A 64 0.73 5.41 9.64
N CYS A 65 -0.33 4.70 9.21
CA CYS A 65 -0.22 3.54 8.33
C CYS A 65 0.45 3.89 7.00
N THR A 66 -0.04 4.92 6.30
CA THR A 66 0.51 5.35 5.01
C THR A 66 1.98 5.76 5.13
N TYR A 67 2.32 6.48 6.21
CA TYR A 67 3.69 6.88 6.51
C TYR A 67 4.58 5.65 6.76
N THR A 68 4.11 4.71 7.59
CA THR A 68 4.85 3.49 7.94
C THR A 68 5.12 2.63 6.72
N VAL A 69 4.12 2.43 5.84
CA VAL A 69 4.31 1.70 4.57
C VAL A 69 5.38 2.38 3.73
N SER A 70 5.32 3.71 3.60
CA SER A 70 6.30 4.48 2.80
C SER A 70 7.71 4.42 3.40
N ALA A 71 7.84 4.31 4.71
CA ALA A 71 9.12 4.19 5.41
C ALA A 71 9.73 2.78 5.30
N LEU A 72 8.90 1.73 5.33
CA LEU A 72 9.35 0.33 5.30
C LEU A 72 9.56 -0.21 3.88
N LEU A 73 8.81 0.30 2.89
CA LEU A 73 8.85 -0.18 1.51
C LEU A 73 10.26 -0.13 0.86
N PRO A 74 11.07 0.93 1.05
CA PRO A 74 12.44 0.99 0.51
C PRO A 74 13.29 -0.22 0.88
N THR A 75 13.16 -0.76 2.10
CA THR A 75 13.92 -1.94 2.55
C THR A 75 13.61 -3.17 1.70
N ALA A 76 12.32 -3.43 1.42
CA ALA A 76 11.94 -4.52 0.52
C ALA A 76 12.41 -4.25 -0.92
N THR A 77 12.30 -3.00 -1.38
CA THR A 77 12.72 -2.60 -2.73
C THR A 77 14.21 -2.85 -2.96
N GLU A 78 15.07 -2.46 -2.02
CA GLU A 78 16.51 -2.71 -2.09
C GLU A 78 16.82 -4.21 -2.17
N ASN A 79 16.15 -5.01 -1.34
CA ASN A 79 16.30 -6.47 -1.33
C ASN A 79 15.86 -7.09 -2.67
N ILE A 80 14.72 -6.67 -3.23
CA ILE A 80 14.20 -7.16 -4.50
C ILE A 80 15.09 -6.74 -5.68
N VAL A 81 15.50 -5.47 -5.75
CA VAL A 81 16.36 -4.96 -6.84
C VAL A 81 17.73 -5.63 -6.82
N LYS A 82 18.28 -5.89 -5.63
CA LYS A 82 19.55 -6.62 -5.47
C LYS A 82 19.46 -8.05 -6.00
N GLU A 83 18.35 -8.74 -5.78
CA GLU A 83 18.16 -10.13 -6.24
C GLU A 83 17.78 -10.20 -7.73
N LEU A 84 17.14 -9.16 -8.26
CA LEU A 84 16.77 -9.01 -9.68
C LEU A 84 17.49 -7.80 -10.34
N PRO A 85 18.82 -7.91 -10.58
CA PRO A 85 19.65 -6.77 -10.98
C PRO A 85 19.58 -6.49 -12.49
N VAL A 86 18.45 -5.96 -12.96
CA VAL A 86 18.24 -5.62 -14.38
C VAL A 86 19.28 -4.60 -14.89
N GLU A 87 19.67 -3.65 -14.04
CA GLU A 87 20.67 -2.60 -14.31
C GLU A 87 22.05 -3.20 -14.58
N ALA A 88 22.50 -4.15 -13.77
CA ALA A 88 23.78 -4.82 -13.98
C ALA A 88 23.77 -5.65 -15.28
N LEU A 89 22.68 -6.37 -15.57
CA LEU A 89 22.55 -7.19 -16.77
C LEU A 89 22.58 -6.37 -18.06
N THR A 90 21.88 -5.24 -18.06
CA THR A 90 21.83 -4.31 -19.19
C THR A 90 23.16 -3.58 -19.38
N GLN A 91 23.86 -3.21 -18.30
CA GLN A 91 25.23 -2.68 -18.39
C GLN A 91 26.21 -3.72 -18.96
N GLU A 92 26.16 -4.97 -18.52
CA GLU A 92 26.99 -6.06 -19.06
C GLU A 92 26.75 -6.24 -20.57
N LEU A 93 25.48 -6.16 -20.98
CA LEU A 93 25.07 -6.25 -22.38
C LEU A 93 25.59 -5.07 -23.22
N GLN A 94 25.55 -3.84 -22.67
CA GLN A 94 26.12 -2.64 -23.30
C GLN A 94 27.65 -2.74 -23.42
N GLN A 95 28.34 -3.17 -22.36
CA GLN A 95 29.80 -3.36 -22.38
C GLN A 95 30.24 -4.40 -23.41
N LYS A 96 29.54 -5.54 -23.50
CA LYS A 96 29.82 -6.56 -24.52
C LYS A 96 29.65 -6.02 -25.94
N LYS A 97 28.65 -5.16 -26.16
CA LYS A 97 28.46 -4.48 -27.45
C LYS A 97 29.60 -3.50 -27.74
N ALA A 98 29.95 -2.64 -26.78
CA ALA A 98 31.03 -1.66 -26.93
C ALA A 98 32.39 -2.32 -27.19
N ALA A 99 32.72 -3.38 -26.45
CA ALA A 99 33.95 -4.16 -26.66
C ALA A 99 34.00 -4.82 -28.04
N ARG A 100 32.86 -5.28 -28.56
CA ARG A 100 32.79 -5.88 -29.90
C ARG A 100 32.96 -4.84 -31.01
N ILE A 101 32.35 -3.65 -30.85
CA ILE A 101 32.52 -2.51 -31.76
C ILE A 101 33.98 -2.06 -31.79
N ALA A 102 34.61 -1.89 -30.62
CA ALA A 102 36.02 -1.52 -30.50
C ALA A 102 36.95 -2.57 -31.17
N LYS A 103 36.63 -3.86 -31.06
CA LYS A 103 37.39 -4.93 -31.71
C LYS A 103 37.23 -4.96 -33.23
N SER A 104 36.06 -4.56 -33.75
CA SER A 104 35.84 -4.44 -35.21
C SER A 104 36.40 -3.16 -35.80
N SER A 105 36.45 -2.05 -35.06
CA SER A 105 37.02 -0.78 -35.53
C SER A 105 38.55 -0.76 -35.53
N GLY A 106 39.20 -1.54 -34.65
CA GLY A 106 40.66 -1.69 -34.60
C GLY A 106 41.26 -2.65 -35.65
N ALA A 107 40.43 -3.35 -36.43
CA ALA A 107 40.88 -4.29 -37.46
C ALA A 107 40.99 -3.67 -38.87
N SER A 108 40.68 -2.39 -39.02
CA SER A 108 40.62 -1.71 -40.33
C SER A 108 41.92 -1.01 -40.74
N ASP A 109 43.01 -1.13 -39.95
CA ASP A 109 44.28 -0.42 -40.22
C ASP A 109 45.49 -1.34 -40.42
N ALA A 110 45.26 -2.62 -40.74
CA ALA A 110 46.33 -3.53 -41.15
C ALA A 110 45.96 -4.19 -42.47
N GLY A 111 46.45 -3.60 -43.57
CA GLY A 111 46.43 -4.23 -44.89
C GLY A 111 47.15 -5.57 -44.85
N GLY A 112 46.43 -6.66 -45.14
CA GLY A 112 46.98 -8.00 -45.18
C GLY A 112 45.96 -9.01 -45.68
N THR A 113 46.06 -9.36 -46.95
CA THR A 113 45.35 -10.45 -47.62
C THR A 113 45.60 -11.79 -46.93
N VAL A 114 44.57 -12.41 -46.33
CA VAL A 114 44.53 -13.86 -46.07
C VAL A 114 43.11 -14.40 -46.21
N THR A 115 43.00 -15.47 -46.97
CA THR A 115 41.78 -16.23 -47.33
C THR A 115 41.49 -17.37 -46.32
N LEU A 116 40.20 -17.51 -45.95
CA LEU A 116 39.46 -18.63 -45.30
C LEU A 116 39.72 -19.04 -43.83
N PRO A 117 38.77 -19.72 -43.12
CA PRO A 117 37.34 -19.94 -43.40
C PRO A 117 36.37 -19.48 -42.28
N THR A 118 35.15 -19.14 -42.71
CA THR A 118 33.84 -19.22 -42.03
C THR A 118 33.79 -19.35 -40.50
N ALA A 119 34.13 -18.29 -39.77
CA ALA A 119 33.59 -18.07 -38.44
C ALA A 119 32.30 -17.28 -38.58
N SER A 120 31.18 -17.89 -38.18
CA SER A 120 29.82 -17.32 -38.18
C SER A 120 29.81 -15.87 -37.68
N VAL A 121 29.79 -14.95 -38.64
CA VAL A 121 29.61 -13.52 -38.43
C VAL A 121 28.16 -13.34 -37.99
N VAL A 122 27.89 -13.45 -36.68
CA VAL A 122 26.64 -12.91 -36.12
C VAL A 122 26.74 -11.41 -36.28
N SER A 123 26.32 -10.94 -37.46
CA SER A 123 26.17 -9.55 -37.84
C SER A 123 25.40 -8.83 -36.74
N LEU A 124 25.90 -7.65 -36.35
CA LEU A 124 25.11 -6.70 -35.59
C LEU A 124 23.92 -6.32 -36.47
N ARG A 125 22.76 -6.92 -36.22
CA ARG A 125 21.52 -6.39 -36.80
C ARG A 125 21.27 -5.05 -36.15
N GLU A 126 20.95 -4.05 -36.97
CA GLU A 126 20.65 -2.68 -36.55
C GLU A 126 19.56 -2.63 -35.47
N ASP A 127 18.68 -3.63 -35.40
CA ASP A 127 17.69 -3.79 -34.33
C ASP A 127 18.26 -3.91 -32.91
N ASP A 128 19.47 -4.47 -32.74
CA ASP A 128 20.10 -4.59 -31.43
C ASP A 128 20.60 -3.23 -30.92
N THR A 129 20.80 -2.24 -31.80
CA THR A 129 21.11 -0.87 -31.38
C THR A 129 19.87 -0.17 -30.86
N GLN A 130 18.74 -0.33 -31.55
CA GLN A 130 17.47 0.30 -31.19
C GLN A 130 16.89 -0.25 -29.89
N SER A 131 16.97 -1.56 -29.65
CA SER A 131 16.47 -2.17 -28.40
C SER A 131 17.26 -1.74 -27.16
N LEU A 132 18.56 -1.47 -27.30
CA LEU A 132 19.41 -0.97 -26.22
C LEU A 132 19.25 0.53 -25.97
N GLN A 133 18.84 1.30 -26.97
CA GLN A 133 18.57 2.74 -26.79
C GLN A 133 17.43 2.97 -25.78
N SER A 134 16.42 2.09 -25.74
CA SER A 134 15.34 2.17 -24.74
C SER A 134 15.86 2.09 -23.28
N PHE A 135 16.95 1.34 -23.07
CA PHE A 135 17.63 1.20 -21.76
C PHE A 135 18.71 2.28 -21.50
N ALA A 136 19.16 3.02 -22.52
CA ALA A 136 20.31 3.94 -22.42
C ALA A 136 19.97 5.39 -21.99
N SER A 137 18.72 5.68 -21.62
CA SER A 137 18.31 7.01 -21.16
C SER A 137 18.97 7.40 -19.82
N GLU A 138 19.34 8.68 -19.66
CA GLU A 138 20.24 9.22 -18.61
C GLU A 138 19.87 8.83 -17.16
N THR A 139 18.62 8.49 -16.86
CA THR A 139 18.15 8.09 -15.52
C THR A 139 18.64 6.69 -15.09
N PHE A 140 19.12 5.86 -16.01
CA PHE A 140 19.46 4.46 -15.74
C PHE A 140 20.90 4.26 -15.23
N SER A 141 21.75 5.29 -15.30
CA SER A 141 23.20 5.17 -15.04
C SER A 141 23.64 5.55 -13.61
N THR A 142 22.73 6.00 -12.74
CA THR A 142 23.13 6.74 -11.51
C THR A 142 23.22 5.93 -10.22
N VAL A 143 23.01 4.61 -10.22
CA VAL A 143 23.00 3.83 -8.97
C VAL A 143 23.84 2.56 -9.10
N LEU A 144 25.17 2.67 -9.03
CA LEU A 144 25.99 1.54 -8.56
C LEU A 144 27.40 1.98 -8.09
N PRO A 145 27.86 1.50 -6.92
CA PRO A 145 29.27 1.55 -6.54
C PRO A 145 30.11 0.58 -7.40
N PRO A 146 31.44 0.76 -7.47
CA PRO A 146 32.31 -0.05 -8.32
C PRO A 146 32.27 -1.55 -7.96
N PRO A 147 32.42 -2.46 -8.94
CA PRO A 147 32.27 -3.89 -8.75
C PRO A 147 33.35 -4.48 -7.83
N THR A 148 32.94 -5.20 -6.79
CA THR A 148 33.81 -5.95 -5.89
C THR A 148 34.34 -7.24 -6.53
N ALA A 149 35.53 -7.70 -6.11
CA ALA A 149 36.29 -8.79 -6.74
C ALA A 149 35.58 -10.16 -6.86
N GLU A 150 34.45 -10.37 -6.17
CA GLU A 150 33.68 -11.61 -6.21
C GLU A 150 32.82 -11.78 -7.48
N GLU A 151 32.47 -10.69 -8.19
CA GLU A 151 31.68 -10.75 -9.42
C GLU A 151 32.45 -11.36 -10.62
N LYS A 152 33.78 -11.45 -10.53
CA LYS A 152 34.63 -12.04 -11.58
C LYS A 152 34.48 -13.57 -11.73
N ARG A 153 33.75 -14.25 -10.85
CA ARG A 153 33.66 -15.72 -10.81
C ARG A 153 32.41 -16.33 -11.46
N LYS A 154 31.43 -15.55 -11.93
CA LYS A 154 30.27 -16.11 -12.65
C LYS A 154 30.65 -16.50 -14.09
N PRO A 155 30.18 -17.65 -14.61
CA PRO A 155 30.43 -18.04 -15.99
C PRO A 155 29.89 -16.96 -16.95
N ARG A 156 30.68 -16.61 -17.97
CA ARG A 156 30.31 -15.55 -18.93
C ARG A 156 29.02 -15.92 -19.65
N LYS A 157 27.93 -15.24 -19.32
CA LYS A 157 26.61 -15.44 -19.94
C LYS A 157 26.65 -15.10 -21.42
N THR A 158 25.90 -15.81 -22.24
CA THR A 158 25.74 -15.48 -23.67
C THR A 158 24.82 -14.27 -23.85
N LYS A 159 24.90 -13.59 -25.01
CA LYS A 159 24.04 -12.42 -25.30
C LYS A 159 22.54 -12.76 -25.23
N LEU A 160 22.16 -13.93 -25.72
CA LEU A 160 20.77 -14.40 -25.70
C LEU A 160 20.29 -14.62 -24.27
N GLN A 161 21.09 -15.30 -23.45
CA GLN A 161 20.79 -15.51 -22.02
C GLN A 161 20.62 -14.19 -21.26
N LEU A 162 21.44 -13.17 -21.54
CA LEU A 162 21.29 -11.85 -20.91
C LEU A 162 19.95 -11.20 -21.24
N TRP A 163 19.53 -11.27 -22.50
CA TRP A 163 18.24 -10.73 -22.95
C TRP A 163 17.05 -11.48 -22.34
N ASP A 164 17.13 -12.81 -22.24
CA ASP A 164 16.10 -13.61 -21.58
C ASP A 164 16.01 -13.33 -20.08
N GLU A 165 17.15 -13.16 -19.39
CA GLU A 165 17.14 -12.77 -17.98
C GLU A 165 16.60 -11.36 -17.78
N ILE A 166 16.98 -10.38 -18.62
CA ILE A 166 16.41 -9.02 -18.56
C ILE A 166 14.90 -9.06 -18.75
N LYS A 167 14.40 -9.85 -19.70
CA LYS A 167 12.95 -10.02 -19.93
C LYS A 167 12.24 -10.51 -18.67
N ILE A 168 12.71 -11.62 -18.12
CA ILE A 168 12.07 -12.25 -16.96
C ILE A 168 12.21 -11.35 -15.73
N TYR A 169 13.39 -10.80 -15.46
CA TYR A 169 13.65 -9.99 -14.28
C TYR A 169 12.94 -8.64 -14.32
N SER A 170 12.86 -7.95 -15.47
CA SER A 170 12.11 -6.69 -15.55
C SER A 170 10.63 -6.87 -15.18
N ILE A 171 9.98 -7.91 -15.71
CA ILE A 171 8.56 -8.18 -15.44
C ILE A 171 8.37 -8.67 -14.00
N THR A 172 9.15 -9.68 -13.62
CA THR A 172 9.08 -10.29 -12.27
C THR A 172 9.29 -9.22 -11.20
N ARG A 173 10.28 -8.33 -11.38
CA ARG A 173 10.60 -7.27 -10.43
C ARG A 173 9.44 -6.32 -10.23
N SER A 174 8.85 -5.78 -11.30
CA SER A 174 7.71 -4.86 -11.19
C SER A 174 6.49 -5.52 -10.54
N PHE A 175 6.20 -6.77 -10.89
CA PHE A 175 5.05 -7.49 -10.34
C PHE A 175 5.26 -7.86 -8.88
N THR A 176 6.42 -8.40 -8.52
CA THR A 176 6.79 -8.69 -7.12
C THR A 176 6.70 -7.43 -6.25
N LEU A 177 7.14 -6.26 -6.76
CA LEU A 177 7.02 -5.00 -6.04
C LEU A 177 5.56 -4.57 -5.82
N LEU A 178 4.68 -4.73 -6.82
CA LEU A 178 3.24 -4.47 -6.65
C LEU A 178 2.62 -5.37 -5.59
N TYR A 179 2.88 -6.69 -5.65
CA TYR A 179 2.40 -7.61 -4.63
C TYR A 179 2.94 -7.27 -3.25
N THR A 180 4.23 -6.96 -3.14
CA THR A 180 4.87 -6.61 -1.86
C THR A 180 4.30 -5.32 -1.29
N LEU A 181 4.06 -4.30 -2.12
CA LEU A 181 3.41 -3.05 -1.71
C LEU A 181 1.99 -3.30 -1.17
N SER A 182 1.18 -4.08 -1.90
CA SER A 182 -0.19 -4.40 -1.49
C SER A 182 -0.21 -5.21 -0.18
N LEU A 183 0.65 -6.23 -0.06
CA LEU A 183 0.77 -7.05 1.13
C LEU A 183 1.27 -6.27 2.34
N LEU A 184 2.29 -5.42 2.17
CA LEU A 184 2.81 -4.57 3.22
C LEU A 184 1.75 -3.57 3.70
N THR A 185 0.98 -3.00 2.77
CA THR A 185 -0.11 -2.08 3.07
C THR A 185 -1.19 -2.78 3.89
N LEU A 186 -1.67 -3.95 3.46
CA LEU A 186 -2.68 -4.71 4.19
C LEU A 186 -2.20 -5.09 5.59
N LEU A 187 -0.98 -5.64 5.71
CA LEU A 187 -0.40 -6.03 7.00
C LEU A 187 -0.27 -4.82 7.93
N THR A 188 0.26 -3.71 7.45
CA THR A 188 0.44 -2.49 8.25
C THR A 188 -0.89 -1.93 8.72
N ARG A 189 -1.93 -1.95 7.86
CA ARG A 189 -3.29 -1.54 8.21
C ARG A 189 -3.87 -2.44 9.30
N VAL A 190 -3.74 -3.76 9.19
CA VAL A 190 -4.19 -4.68 10.25
C VAL A 190 -3.43 -4.41 11.55
N GLN A 191 -2.09 -4.33 11.48
CA GLN A 191 -1.25 -4.18 12.66
C GLN A 191 -1.53 -2.89 13.44
N LEU A 192 -1.52 -1.75 12.76
CA LEU A 192 -1.71 -0.46 13.42
C LEU A 192 -3.17 -0.24 13.84
N ASN A 193 -4.17 -0.74 13.09
CA ASN A 193 -5.57 -0.64 13.56
C ASN A 193 -5.85 -1.52 14.78
N LEU A 194 -5.22 -2.70 14.89
CA LEU A 194 -5.29 -3.53 16.10
C LEU A 194 -4.65 -2.83 17.32
N LEU A 195 -3.48 -2.22 17.15
CA LEU A 195 -2.84 -1.45 18.22
C LEU A 195 -3.62 -0.18 18.57
N GLY A 196 -4.10 0.55 17.56
CA GLY A 196 -4.92 1.74 17.74
C GLY A 196 -6.20 1.44 18.52
N ARG A 197 -6.86 0.32 18.20
CA ARG A 197 -7.99 -0.22 18.95
C ARG A 197 -7.63 -0.50 20.41
N LYS A 198 -6.53 -1.21 20.65
CA LYS A 198 -6.03 -1.54 22.01
C LYS A 198 -5.80 -0.27 22.84
N ASN A 199 -5.09 0.69 22.26
CA ASN A 199 -4.77 1.97 22.91
C ASN A 199 -6.02 2.80 23.18
N TYR A 200 -7.00 2.78 22.27
CA TYR A 200 -8.29 3.44 22.47
C TYR A 200 -9.08 2.82 23.62
N LEU A 201 -9.22 1.49 23.67
CA LEU A 201 -9.92 0.80 24.74
C LEU A 201 -9.26 1.03 26.11
N SER A 202 -7.93 0.98 26.17
CA SER A 202 -7.18 1.32 27.38
C SER A 202 -7.45 2.76 27.83
N SER A 203 -7.45 3.73 26.90
CA SER A 203 -7.81 5.13 27.18
C SER A 203 -9.23 5.28 27.73
N VAL A 204 -10.20 4.54 27.18
CA VAL A 204 -11.60 4.60 27.63
C VAL A 204 -11.75 3.97 29.01
N LEU A 205 -11.07 2.85 29.27
CA LEU A 205 -11.11 2.16 30.56
C LEU A 205 -10.51 3.03 31.69
N THR A 206 -9.42 3.74 31.42
CA THR A 206 -8.80 4.65 32.41
C THR A 206 -9.70 5.86 32.71
N LEU A 207 -10.36 6.41 31.69
CA LEU A 207 -11.38 7.46 31.85
C LEU A 207 -12.58 6.96 32.68
N ALA A 208 -13.06 5.75 32.42
CA ALA A 208 -14.16 5.15 33.17
C ALA A 208 -13.77 4.82 34.62
N SER A 209 -12.49 4.51 34.88
CA SER A 209 -11.97 4.19 36.22
C SER A 209 -11.71 5.43 37.09
N GLY A 210 -11.99 6.65 36.61
CA GLY A 210 -11.94 7.88 37.39
C GLY A 210 -10.54 8.38 37.76
N ARG A 211 -9.49 7.93 37.06
CA ARG A 211 -8.10 8.38 37.29
C ARG A 211 -7.82 9.63 36.43
N ASN A 212 -8.02 10.80 37.03
CA ASN A 212 -8.12 12.12 36.36
C ASN A 212 -6.82 12.73 35.78
N ASP A 213 -5.77 11.96 35.48
CA ASP A 213 -4.46 12.53 35.06
C ASP A 213 -3.94 11.99 33.71
N ALA A 214 -4.75 12.00 32.64
CA ALA A 214 -4.22 11.71 31.31
C ALA A 214 -4.74 12.69 30.25
N ASP A 215 -3.85 13.59 29.83
CA ASP A 215 -3.93 14.25 28.52
C ASP A 215 -3.85 13.15 27.44
N PRO A 216 -4.88 12.92 26.61
CA PRO A 216 -5.02 11.73 25.78
C PRO A 216 -4.47 11.96 24.35
N THR A 217 -3.44 12.79 24.25
CA THR A 217 -2.65 13.01 23.03
C THR A 217 -1.63 11.88 22.94
N ILE A 218 -1.49 11.25 21.77
CA ILE A 218 -0.47 10.21 21.52
C ILE A 218 0.91 10.83 21.81
N ARG A 219 1.41 10.63 23.02
CA ARG A 219 2.79 10.92 23.42
C ARG A 219 3.47 9.57 23.60
N LEU A 220 4.49 9.34 22.79
CA LEU A 220 5.38 8.17 22.87
C LEU A 220 6.29 8.19 24.12
N GLU A 221 6.14 9.16 25.03
CA GLU A 221 6.92 9.25 26.25
C GLU A 221 6.06 9.82 27.39
N GLU A 222 5.75 9.01 28.41
CA GLU A 222 5.96 9.35 29.84
C GLU A 222 5.66 8.14 30.75
N GLU A 223 6.63 7.88 31.63
CA GLU A 223 6.78 6.71 32.49
C GLU A 223 5.67 6.56 33.54
N THR A 224 4.96 5.43 33.47
CA THR A 224 4.61 4.67 34.68
C THR A 224 5.00 3.22 34.44
N THR A 225 5.58 2.57 35.44
CA THR A 225 6.19 1.23 35.39
C THR A 225 5.27 0.08 34.96
N ALA A 226 3.99 0.33 34.64
CA ALA A 226 3.06 -0.60 34.02
C ALA A 226 2.95 -0.45 32.49
N GLY A 227 3.58 0.57 31.89
CA GLY A 227 3.54 0.88 30.46
C GLY A 227 4.77 0.45 29.66
N THR A 228 5.85 0.01 30.31
CA THR A 228 7.07 -0.46 29.64
C THR A 228 6.86 -1.79 28.92
N ASP A 229 6.19 -2.74 29.57
CA ASP A 229 5.94 -4.08 29.02
C ASP A 229 4.96 -4.03 27.84
N ASP A 230 3.97 -3.12 27.90
CA ASP A 230 3.03 -2.89 26.81
C ASP A 230 3.72 -2.30 25.57
N LEU A 231 4.63 -1.34 25.80
CA LEU A 231 5.42 -0.73 24.73
C LEU A 231 6.39 -1.72 24.08
N GLU A 232 7.07 -2.55 24.88
CA GLU A 232 7.96 -3.60 24.36
C GLU A 232 7.18 -4.64 23.55
N THR A 233 6.00 -5.04 24.03
CA THR A 233 5.09 -5.96 23.33
C THR A 233 4.57 -5.35 22.01
N ASN A 234 4.19 -4.07 22.02
CA ASN A 234 3.75 -3.36 20.82
C ASN A 234 4.88 -3.25 19.79
N ARG A 235 6.10 -2.91 20.24
CA ARG A 235 7.29 -2.85 19.38
C ARG A 235 7.58 -4.22 18.77
N ALA A 236 7.59 -5.26 19.60
CA ALA A 236 7.77 -6.64 19.17
C ALA A 236 6.74 -7.10 18.14
N TYR A 237 5.48 -6.74 18.33
CA TYR A 237 4.43 -7.07 17.40
C TYR A 237 4.63 -6.41 16.02
N LEU A 238 5.01 -5.12 16.00
CA LEU A 238 5.26 -4.40 14.75
C LEU A 238 6.48 -4.93 13.98
N THR A 239 7.48 -5.52 14.66
CA THR A 239 8.64 -6.09 13.97
C THR A 239 8.31 -7.32 13.13
N PHE A 240 7.14 -7.95 13.28
CA PHE A 240 6.76 -9.06 12.40
C PHE A 240 6.60 -8.67 10.93
N SER A 241 6.42 -7.38 10.63
CA SER A 241 6.53 -6.85 9.27
C SER A 241 7.89 -7.15 8.62
N TRP A 242 8.94 -7.34 9.42
CA TRP A 242 10.28 -7.74 8.97
C TRP A 242 10.26 -9.01 8.11
N TRP A 243 9.38 -9.97 8.41
CA TRP A 243 9.27 -11.21 7.66
C TRP A 243 9.00 -10.95 6.19
N LEU A 244 7.96 -10.17 5.88
CA LEU A 244 7.64 -9.80 4.50
C LEU A 244 8.81 -9.08 3.84
N LEU A 245 9.46 -8.15 4.55
CA LEU A 245 10.53 -7.29 4.00
C LEU A 245 11.84 -8.05 3.68
N HIS A 246 12.08 -9.21 4.30
CA HIS A 246 13.37 -9.93 4.17
C HIS A 246 13.26 -11.37 3.66
N ARG A 247 12.17 -12.08 3.99
CA ARG A 247 12.00 -13.51 3.68
C ARG A 247 10.75 -13.79 2.86
N GLY A 248 9.60 -13.28 3.29
CA GLY A 248 8.30 -13.53 2.67
C GLY A 248 8.24 -13.10 1.19
N TRP A 249 8.82 -11.94 0.85
CA TRP A 249 8.87 -11.48 -0.53
C TRP A 249 9.65 -12.43 -1.45
N ARG A 250 10.63 -13.20 -0.96
CA ARG A 250 11.40 -14.15 -1.81
C ARG A 250 10.55 -15.33 -2.25
N LEU A 251 9.69 -15.84 -1.36
CA LEU A 251 8.73 -16.90 -1.69
C LEU A 251 7.74 -16.42 -2.76
N LEU A 252 7.25 -15.19 -2.58
CA LEU A 252 6.41 -14.52 -3.56
C LEU A 252 7.14 -14.31 -4.89
N ASN A 253 8.39 -13.85 -4.84
CA ASN A 253 9.22 -13.63 -6.02
C ASN A 253 9.42 -14.90 -6.83
N ALA A 254 9.80 -16.01 -6.19
CA ALA A 254 9.98 -17.29 -6.85
C ALA A 254 8.70 -17.74 -7.59
N ARG A 255 7.54 -17.49 -6.98
CA ARG A 255 6.24 -17.80 -7.58
C ARG A 255 5.91 -16.90 -8.78
N VAL A 256 6.11 -15.59 -8.63
CA VAL A 256 5.92 -14.62 -9.73
C VAL A 256 6.88 -14.92 -10.87
N GLU A 257 8.13 -15.28 -10.58
CA GLU A 257 9.15 -15.63 -11.58
C GLU A 257 8.76 -16.90 -12.36
N ALA A 258 8.26 -17.92 -11.66
CA ALA A 258 7.77 -19.15 -12.30
C ALA A 258 6.59 -18.88 -13.24
N ALA A 259 5.59 -18.11 -12.79
CA ALA A 259 4.46 -17.71 -13.62
C ALA A 259 4.91 -16.84 -14.82
N THR A 260 5.82 -15.89 -14.59
CA THR A 260 6.36 -15.02 -15.65
C THR A 260 7.11 -15.83 -16.71
N LYS A 261 7.92 -16.82 -16.30
CA LYS A 261 8.61 -17.74 -17.22
C LYS A 261 7.64 -18.57 -18.04
N SER A 262 6.56 -19.04 -17.42
CA SER A 262 5.50 -19.81 -18.07
C SER A 262 4.79 -18.99 -19.15
N VAL A 263 4.42 -17.74 -18.84
CA VAL A 263 3.59 -16.89 -19.69
C VAL A 263 4.38 -16.11 -20.75
N PHE A 264 5.50 -15.49 -20.35
CA PHE A 264 6.35 -14.66 -21.23
C PHE A 264 7.55 -15.43 -21.81
N GLY A 265 7.67 -16.73 -21.54
CA GLY A 265 8.78 -17.57 -21.98
C GLY A 265 8.95 -17.58 -23.49
N ALA A 266 7.85 -17.73 -24.23
CA ALA A 266 7.84 -17.83 -25.69
C ALA A 266 8.19 -16.52 -26.42
N LEU A 267 8.04 -15.37 -25.75
CA LEU A 267 8.32 -14.06 -26.34
C LEU A 267 9.82 -13.76 -26.33
N THR A 268 10.34 -13.25 -27.44
CA THR A 268 11.70 -12.73 -27.50
C THR A 268 11.68 -11.22 -27.25
N PRO A 269 12.73 -10.63 -26.62
CA PRO A 269 12.79 -9.18 -26.40
C PRO A 269 12.70 -8.32 -27.67
N ARG A 270 12.88 -8.93 -28.85
CA ARG A 270 12.79 -8.27 -30.16
C ARG A 270 11.38 -8.24 -30.73
N ASP A 271 10.47 -9.03 -30.17
CA ASP A 271 9.11 -9.11 -30.67
C ASP A 271 8.41 -7.75 -30.47
N THR A 272 7.39 -7.51 -31.28
CA THR A 272 6.43 -6.44 -31.03
C THR A 272 5.24 -7.00 -30.25
N ILE A 273 4.63 -6.16 -29.43
CA ILE A 273 3.47 -6.53 -28.61
C ILE A 273 2.48 -5.38 -28.61
N THR A 274 1.18 -5.71 -28.64
CA THR A 274 0.09 -4.74 -28.48
C THR A 274 -0.25 -4.58 -27.00
N LEU A 275 -0.89 -3.46 -26.63
CA LEU A 275 -1.27 -3.20 -25.24
C LEU A 275 -2.25 -4.26 -24.75
N GLY A 276 -3.27 -4.59 -25.56
CA GLY A 276 -4.24 -5.63 -25.25
C GLY A 276 -3.59 -7.01 -25.01
N ARG A 277 -2.58 -7.37 -25.83
CA ARG A 277 -1.83 -8.62 -25.62
C ARG A 277 -1.03 -8.58 -24.32
N PHE A 278 -0.31 -7.50 -24.05
CA PHE A 278 0.44 -7.38 -22.78
C PHE A 278 -0.49 -7.46 -21.56
N ARG A 279 -1.65 -6.78 -21.60
CA ARG A 279 -2.69 -6.83 -20.56
C ARG A 279 -3.16 -8.27 -20.33
N SER A 280 -3.45 -9.02 -21.41
CA SER A 280 -3.87 -10.43 -21.30
C SER A 280 -2.80 -11.33 -20.67
N LEU A 281 -1.52 -11.12 -21.01
CA LEU A 281 -0.41 -11.89 -20.43
C LEU A 281 -0.18 -11.52 -18.97
N ALA A 282 -0.28 -10.24 -18.61
CA ALA A 282 -0.20 -9.81 -17.22
C ALA A 282 -1.33 -10.43 -16.37
N MET A 283 -2.56 -10.45 -16.88
CA MET A 283 -3.69 -11.12 -16.23
C MET A 283 -3.49 -12.64 -16.09
N GLU A 284 -2.89 -13.29 -17.09
CA GLU A 284 -2.56 -14.72 -16.99
C GLU A 284 -1.47 -14.99 -15.93
N VAL A 285 -0.46 -14.12 -15.82
CA VAL A 285 0.52 -14.20 -14.72
C VAL A 285 -0.19 -14.05 -13.37
N ARG A 286 -1.06 -13.05 -13.23
CA ARG A 286 -1.86 -12.86 -12.01
C ARG A 286 -2.70 -14.09 -11.67
N ARG A 287 -3.36 -14.69 -12.66
CA ARG A 287 -4.14 -15.91 -12.49
C ARG A 287 -3.29 -17.05 -11.94
N GLN A 288 -2.10 -17.29 -12.49
CA GLN A 288 -1.20 -18.34 -12.01
C GLN A 288 -0.62 -18.05 -10.62
N VAL A 289 -0.40 -16.77 -10.29
CA VAL A 289 0.09 -16.37 -8.97
C VAL A 289 -1.03 -16.49 -7.93
N GLU A 290 -2.20 -15.90 -8.17
CA GLU A 290 -3.30 -15.75 -7.20
C GLU A 290 -4.19 -17.00 -7.08
N ALA A 291 -4.31 -17.81 -8.14
CA ALA A 291 -5.16 -19.01 -8.17
C ALA A 291 -4.35 -20.25 -8.58
N PRO A 292 -3.58 -20.85 -7.64
CA PRO A 292 -2.85 -22.08 -7.93
C PRO A 292 -3.79 -23.24 -8.25
N GLU A 293 -3.28 -24.25 -8.97
CA GLU A 293 -4.01 -25.49 -9.24
C GLU A 293 -4.50 -26.20 -7.95
N SER A 294 -3.84 -25.93 -6.82
CA SER A 294 -4.14 -26.49 -5.50
C SER A 294 -5.27 -25.80 -4.74
N GLY A 295 -5.87 -24.71 -5.25
CA GLY A 295 -6.94 -23.96 -4.58
C GLY A 295 -6.62 -22.48 -4.39
N GLU A 296 -6.99 -21.90 -3.25
CA GLU A 296 -6.70 -20.50 -2.92
C GLU A 296 -5.24 -20.31 -2.47
N ILE A 297 -4.68 -19.13 -2.70
CA ILE A 297 -3.33 -18.79 -2.24
C ILE A 297 -3.33 -18.51 -0.74
N ALA A 298 -2.48 -19.22 -0.01
CA ALA A 298 -2.22 -18.95 1.40
C ALA A 298 -1.37 -17.67 1.54
N TRP A 299 -2.01 -16.50 1.56
CA TRP A 299 -1.31 -15.21 1.67
C TRP A 299 -0.48 -15.08 2.94
N LEU A 300 -0.93 -15.71 4.03
CA LEU A 300 -0.32 -15.63 5.36
C LEU A 300 1.17 -16.00 5.35
N GLN A 301 1.58 -17.00 4.55
CA GLN A 301 2.98 -17.46 4.50
C GLN A 301 3.97 -16.39 4.01
N PHE A 302 3.48 -15.40 3.25
CA PHE A 302 4.30 -14.28 2.78
C PHE A 302 4.34 -13.13 3.80
N LEU A 303 3.31 -13.01 4.64
CA LEU A 303 3.11 -11.91 5.57
C LEU A 303 3.71 -12.18 6.94
N LEU A 304 3.52 -13.40 7.46
CA LEU A 304 3.95 -13.80 8.79
C LEU A 304 4.81 -15.07 8.76
N PRO A 305 5.79 -15.19 9.66
CA PRO A 305 6.59 -16.40 9.82
C PRO A 305 5.72 -17.55 10.37
N PRO A 306 6.07 -18.81 10.07
CA PRO A 306 5.58 -19.95 10.85
C PRO A 306 5.94 -19.80 12.34
N ARG A 307 5.16 -20.41 13.23
CA ARG A 307 5.32 -20.29 14.69
C ARG A 307 6.72 -20.63 15.17
N GLU A 308 7.38 -21.58 14.52
CA GLU A 308 8.74 -22.03 14.86
C GLU A 308 9.82 -21.00 14.50
N GLN A 309 9.48 -20.00 13.69
CA GLN A 309 10.40 -18.97 13.21
C GLN A 309 10.12 -17.58 13.82
N GLU A 310 9.09 -17.43 14.66
CA GLU A 310 8.75 -16.16 15.31
C GLU A 310 9.91 -15.62 16.15
N GLU A 311 10.56 -16.48 16.94
CA GLU A 311 11.73 -16.10 17.75
C GLU A 311 12.91 -15.65 16.90
N ASN A 312 13.10 -16.25 15.71
CA ASN A 312 14.16 -15.84 14.78
C ASN A 312 13.91 -14.43 14.24
N VAL A 313 12.66 -14.07 13.95
CA VAL A 313 12.30 -12.72 13.48
C VAL A 313 12.59 -11.68 14.55
N LEU A 314 12.23 -11.96 15.81
CA LEU A 314 12.52 -11.08 16.94
C LEU A 314 14.02 -10.89 17.15
N ARG A 315 14.79 -11.98 17.08
CA ARG A 315 16.24 -11.96 17.21
C ARG A 315 16.92 -11.19 16.08
N GLU A 316 16.50 -11.41 14.83
CA GLU A 316 17.05 -10.71 13.65
C GLU A 316 16.68 -9.22 13.64
N SER A 317 15.53 -8.88 14.25
CA SER A 317 15.10 -7.49 14.43
C SER A 317 15.74 -6.80 15.65
N GLY A 318 16.53 -7.51 16.46
CA GLY A 318 17.17 -6.98 17.65
C GLY A 318 16.22 -6.68 18.83
N VAL A 319 15.01 -7.24 18.82
CA VAL A 319 14.04 -7.07 19.91
C VAL A 319 14.16 -8.26 20.86
N ALA A 320 14.59 -7.99 22.09
CA ALA A 320 14.59 -8.97 23.17
C ALA A 320 13.23 -8.95 23.88
N ILE A 321 12.66 -10.13 24.08
CA ILE A 321 11.39 -10.34 24.80
C ILE A 321 11.61 -11.49 25.79
N PRO A 322 10.93 -11.50 26.96
CA PRO A 322 10.88 -12.66 27.83
C PRO A 322 10.53 -13.95 27.07
N SER A 323 11.11 -15.07 27.52
CA SER A 323 10.77 -16.43 27.05
C SER A 323 10.10 -17.20 28.20
N PRO A 324 8.84 -17.66 28.05
CA PRO A 324 7.99 -17.61 26.86
C PRO A 324 7.49 -16.19 26.52
N PRO A 325 7.12 -15.93 25.25
CA PRO A 325 6.61 -14.62 24.83
C PRO A 325 5.34 -14.24 25.60
N PRO A 326 5.08 -12.94 25.84
CA PRO A 326 3.87 -12.45 26.46
C PRO A 326 2.62 -12.98 25.74
N GLN A 327 1.62 -13.37 26.53
CA GLN A 327 0.35 -13.88 26.00
C GLN A 327 -0.33 -12.86 25.06
N GLU A 328 -0.17 -11.57 25.34
CA GLU A 328 -0.69 -10.48 24.51
C GLU A 328 -0.08 -10.46 23.11
N LEU A 329 1.24 -10.71 22.99
CA LEU A 329 1.88 -10.81 21.68
C LEU A 329 1.29 -11.96 20.86
N ARG A 330 1.08 -13.12 21.51
CA ARG A 330 0.45 -14.28 20.86
C ARG A 330 -0.96 -13.96 20.37
N TRP A 331 -1.77 -13.31 21.21
CA TRP A 331 -3.12 -12.92 20.85
C TRP A 331 -3.15 -11.95 19.68
N LEU A 332 -2.28 -10.93 19.67
CA LEU A 332 -2.18 -10.01 18.53
C LEU A 332 -1.81 -10.73 17.23
N LEU A 333 -0.88 -11.69 17.28
CA LEU A 333 -0.47 -12.47 16.11
C LEU A 333 -1.55 -13.44 15.62
N ASP A 334 -2.25 -14.10 16.53
CA ASP A 334 -3.39 -14.96 16.19
C ASP A 334 -4.52 -14.15 15.55
N GLU A 335 -4.92 -13.03 16.17
CA GLU A 335 -5.96 -12.16 15.62
C GLU A 335 -5.56 -11.54 14.27
N THR A 336 -4.27 -11.20 14.10
CA THR A 336 -3.75 -10.76 12.80
C THR A 336 -3.87 -11.85 11.75
N SER A 337 -3.54 -13.09 12.10
CA SER A 337 -3.63 -14.23 11.19
C SER A 337 -5.08 -14.45 10.76
N ASP A 338 -6.01 -14.46 11.72
CA ASP A 338 -7.45 -14.62 11.46
C ASP A 338 -8.00 -13.49 10.57
N LEU A 339 -7.59 -12.24 10.81
CA LEU A 339 -8.00 -11.10 10.00
C LEU A 339 -7.44 -11.16 8.58
N LEU A 340 -6.17 -11.56 8.41
CA LEU A 340 -5.53 -11.67 7.10
C LEU A 340 -6.06 -12.84 6.27
N GLU A 341 -6.48 -13.92 6.91
CA GLU A 341 -7.13 -15.07 6.25
C GLU A 341 -8.63 -14.86 6.01
N SER A 342 -9.19 -13.75 6.51
CA SER A 342 -10.61 -13.46 6.31
C SER A 342 -10.97 -13.24 4.82
N PRO A 343 -12.18 -13.64 4.38
CA PRO A 343 -12.62 -13.43 3.00
C PRO A 343 -12.62 -11.95 2.58
N MET A 344 -12.87 -11.05 3.54
CA MET A 344 -12.88 -9.62 3.27
C MET A 344 -11.47 -9.07 3.06
N ALA A 345 -10.48 -9.53 3.83
CA ALA A 345 -9.07 -9.19 3.58
C ALA A 345 -8.61 -9.70 2.21
N ALA A 346 -9.01 -10.91 1.82
CA ALA A 346 -8.71 -11.45 0.50
C ALA A 346 -9.32 -10.61 -0.64
N GLN A 347 -10.57 -10.16 -0.50
CA GLN A 347 -11.22 -9.27 -1.47
C GLN A 347 -10.55 -7.90 -1.56
N VAL A 348 -10.23 -7.28 -0.41
CA VAL A 348 -9.52 -6.00 -0.36
C VAL A 348 -8.16 -6.12 -1.04
N LEU A 349 -7.41 -7.18 -0.75
CA LEU A 349 -6.12 -7.44 -1.39
C LEU A 349 -6.26 -7.63 -2.91
N ALA A 350 -7.26 -8.40 -3.36
CA ALA A 350 -7.51 -8.60 -4.79
C ALA A 350 -7.83 -7.28 -5.51
N HIS A 351 -8.62 -6.40 -4.90
CA HIS A 351 -8.91 -5.07 -5.43
C HIS A 351 -7.67 -4.16 -5.44
N MET A 352 -6.87 -4.16 -4.36
CA MET A 352 -5.62 -3.39 -4.31
C MET A 352 -4.64 -3.82 -5.41
N LEU A 353 -4.51 -5.12 -5.63
CA LEU A 353 -3.71 -5.65 -6.72
C LEU A 353 -4.29 -5.25 -8.08
N ALA A 354 -5.60 -5.34 -8.28
CA ALA A 354 -6.24 -4.90 -9.52
C ALA A 354 -5.93 -3.43 -9.83
N VAL A 355 -6.13 -2.54 -8.85
CA VAL A 355 -5.82 -1.11 -8.99
C VAL A 355 -4.33 -0.89 -9.26
N GLY A 356 -3.43 -1.59 -8.56
CA GLY A 356 -1.98 -1.47 -8.76
C GLY A 356 -1.54 -1.88 -10.17
N PHE A 357 -2.05 -3.00 -10.68
CA PHE A 357 -1.76 -3.48 -12.03
C PHE A 357 -2.37 -2.59 -13.11
N GLU A 358 -3.60 -2.10 -12.91
CA GLU A 358 -4.24 -1.13 -13.81
C GLU A 358 -3.43 0.17 -13.88
N MET A 359 -2.98 0.69 -12.74
CA MET A 359 -2.13 1.88 -12.70
C MET A 359 -0.80 1.66 -13.44
N LEU A 360 -0.15 0.50 -13.24
CA LEU A 360 1.09 0.16 -13.94
C LEU A 360 0.89 0.04 -15.46
N ILE A 361 -0.16 -0.66 -15.89
CA ILE A 361 -0.38 -1.01 -17.30
C ILE A 361 -1.05 0.15 -18.05
N ASP A 362 -2.22 0.57 -17.59
CA ASP A 362 -3.07 1.53 -18.28
C ASP A 362 -2.71 2.97 -17.88
N GLY A 363 -2.39 3.21 -16.61
CA GLY A 363 -2.01 4.54 -16.12
C GLY A 363 -0.61 4.99 -16.54
N LYS A 364 0.35 4.06 -16.65
CA LYS A 364 1.78 4.38 -16.77
C LYS A 364 2.41 3.83 -18.04
N LEU A 365 2.29 2.52 -18.29
CA LEU A 365 2.93 1.88 -19.44
C LEU A 365 2.29 2.30 -20.76
N ALA A 366 0.96 2.30 -20.84
CA ALA A 366 0.19 2.65 -22.04
C ALA A 366 0.58 4.03 -22.61
N PRO A 367 0.46 5.15 -21.86
CA PRO A 367 0.82 6.47 -22.40
C PRO A 367 2.33 6.64 -22.65
N ALA A 368 3.20 5.89 -21.95
CA ALA A 368 4.63 6.04 -22.09
C ALA A 368 5.24 5.28 -23.29
N THR A 369 4.62 4.16 -23.69
CA THR A 369 5.25 3.21 -24.63
C THR A 369 4.43 2.97 -25.89
N PHE A 370 3.12 3.11 -25.85
CA PHE A 370 2.23 2.77 -26.97
C PHE A 370 1.79 4.01 -27.76
N PRO A 371 1.54 3.89 -29.07
CA PRO A 371 1.05 4.99 -29.89
C PRO A 371 -0.33 5.46 -29.43
N HIS A 372 -0.54 6.78 -29.44
CA HIS A 372 -1.86 7.36 -29.16
C HIS A 372 -2.71 7.35 -30.43
N SER A 373 -4.02 7.06 -30.30
CA SER A 373 -4.92 7.02 -31.44
C SER A 373 -5.08 8.42 -32.05
N ALA A 374 -4.61 8.60 -33.29
CA ALA A 374 -4.71 9.86 -34.02
C ALA A 374 -6.17 10.29 -34.27
N ALA A 375 -7.12 9.35 -34.28
CA ALA A 375 -8.54 9.61 -34.52
C ALA A 375 -9.21 10.44 -33.40
N ALA A 376 -8.70 10.37 -32.17
CA ALA A 376 -9.17 11.23 -31.08
C ALA A 376 -8.70 12.68 -31.28
N SER A 377 -7.45 12.87 -31.74
CA SER A 377 -6.87 14.20 -31.96
C SER A 377 -7.51 14.98 -33.11
N THR A 378 -7.94 14.31 -34.18
CA THR A 378 -8.63 14.95 -35.32
C THR A 378 -10.10 15.23 -35.04
N ALA A 379 -10.79 14.38 -34.28
CA ALA A 379 -12.15 14.65 -33.81
C ALA A 379 -12.19 15.82 -32.81
N GLU A 380 -11.18 15.95 -31.95
CA GLU A 380 -11.03 17.07 -31.00
C GLU A 380 -10.65 18.39 -31.69
N ALA A 381 -9.80 18.35 -32.72
CA ALA A 381 -9.48 19.53 -33.53
C ALA A 381 -10.70 20.02 -34.33
N ALA A 382 -11.47 19.09 -34.91
CA ALA A 382 -12.70 19.41 -35.63
C ALA A 382 -13.81 19.96 -34.70
N ALA A 383 -13.95 19.41 -33.49
CA ALA A 383 -14.90 19.91 -32.49
C ALA A 383 -14.48 21.26 -31.87
N ALA A 384 -13.19 21.57 -31.85
CA ALA A 384 -12.67 22.87 -31.40
C ALA A 384 -12.94 23.98 -32.42
N GLU A 385 -12.84 23.69 -33.73
CA GLU A 385 -13.11 24.68 -34.78
C GLU A 385 -14.60 25.02 -34.95
N GLU A 386 -15.53 24.12 -34.60
CA GLU A 386 -16.98 24.39 -34.68
C GLU A 386 -17.59 25.12 -33.47
N SER A 387 -16.86 25.27 -32.35
CA SER A 387 -17.43 25.77 -31.08
C SER A 387 -17.05 27.20 -30.69
N ASP A 388 -16.30 27.92 -31.53
CA ASP A 388 -15.82 29.27 -31.23
C ASP A 388 -16.64 30.36 -31.94
N ALA A 389 -17.91 30.49 -31.54
CA ALA A 389 -18.66 31.74 -31.54
C ALA A 389 -19.95 31.55 -30.70
N SER A 390 -20.00 32.06 -29.47
CA SER A 390 -21.21 32.23 -28.63
C SER A 390 -21.67 31.03 -27.75
N SER A 391 -20.82 30.47 -26.89
CA SER A 391 -21.28 29.59 -25.80
C SER A 391 -20.96 30.17 -24.41
N ILE A 392 -21.99 30.28 -23.56
CA ILE A 392 -21.97 30.78 -22.17
C ILE A 392 -21.63 29.66 -21.16
N TYR A 393 -21.42 28.41 -21.62
CA TYR A 393 -21.15 27.28 -20.74
C TYR A 393 -19.64 27.09 -20.48
N PRO A 394 -19.26 26.63 -19.27
CA PRO A 394 -17.87 26.29 -18.98
C PRO A 394 -17.38 25.17 -19.92
N PRO A 395 -16.09 25.19 -20.32
CA PRO A 395 -15.56 24.20 -21.25
C PRO A 395 -15.71 22.79 -20.69
N LYS A 396 -16.22 21.86 -21.51
CA LYS A 396 -16.27 20.43 -21.17
C LYS A 396 -14.85 19.93 -20.85
N PRO A 397 -14.68 19.06 -19.84
CA PRO A 397 -13.38 18.49 -19.53
C PRO A 397 -12.84 17.74 -20.76
N ARG A 398 -11.60 18.06 -21.16
CA ARG A 398 -10.88 17.35 -22.23
C ARG A 398 -10.76 15.88 -21.82
N LEU A 399 -11.35 14.96 -22.59
CA LEU A 399 -11.06 13.54 -22.42
C LEU A 399 -9.59 13.32 -22.78
N ALA A 400 -8.88 12.51 -21.99
CA ALA A 400 -7.50 12.18 -22.29
C ALA A 400 -7.40 11.45 -23.65
N PRO A 401 -6.35 11.70 -24.46
CA PRO A 401 -6.17 11.02 -25.73
C PRO A 401 -6.13 9.50 -25.53
N ARG A 402 -7.04 8.78 -26.18
CA ARG A 402 -7.18 7.33 -26.04
C ARG A 402 -6.01 6.62 -26.75
N VAL A 403 -5.30 5.76 -26.02
CA VAL A 403 -4.25 4.91 -26.58
C VAL A 403 -4.88 3.95 -27.60
N ASP A 404 -4.17 3.71 -28.71
CA ASP A 404 -4.59 2.72 -29.69
C ASP A 404 -4.17 1.33 -29.21
N ASP A 405 -5.11 0.59 -28.61
CA ASP A 405 -4.87 -0.72 -28.00
C ASP A 405 -4.28 -1.76 -28.98
N ASP A 406 -4.52 -1.57 -30.29
CA ASP A 406 -4.08 -2.47 -31.36
C ASP A 406 -2.74 -2.07 -31.98
N ALA A 407 -2.25 -0.86 -31.69
CA ALA A 407 -0.99 -0.39 -32.25
C ALA A 407 0.22 -1.08 -31.56
N PRO A 408 1.09 -1.79 -32.31
CA PRO A 408 2.17 -2.55 -31.71
C PRO A 408 3.33 -1.66 -31.25
N ALA A 409 3.85 -1.94 -30.05
CA ALA A 409 5.08 -1.37 -29.53
C ALA A 409 6.19 -2.42 -29.46
N LYS A 410 7.46 -1.98 -29.44
CA LYS A 410 8.59 -2.89 -29.25
C LYS A 410 8.59 -3.45 -27.83
N PHE A 411 8.67 -4.77 -27.68
CA PHE A 411 8.67 -5.40 -26.36
C PHE A 411 9.88 -4.97 -25.51
N ALA A 412 11.06 -4.76 -26.12
CA ALA A 412 12.21 -4.17 -25.44
C ALA A 412 11.92 -2.80 -24.78
N SER A 413 11.05 -1.98 -25.38
CA SER A 413 10.64 -0.69 -24.79
C SER A 413 9.74 -0.88 -23.58
N VAL A 414 8.84 -1.86 -23.62
CA VAL A 414 8.02 -2.27 -22.46
C VAL A 414 8.92 -2.76 -21.32
N LEU A 415 9.91 -3.62 -21.62
CA LEU A 415 10.86 -4.13 -20.62
C LEU A 415 11.72 -3.03 -20.00
N ALA A 416 12.17 -2.07 -20.81
CA ALA A 416 12.92 -0.91 -20.33
C ALA A 416 12.05 0.00 -19.45
N PHE A 417 10.78 0.17 -19.80
CA PHE A 417 9.82 0.92 -18.99
C PHE A 417 9.59 0.26 -17.63
N LEU A 418 9.29 -1.04 -17.60
CA LEU A 418 9.08 -1.80 -16.36
C LEU A 418 10.32 -1.74 -15.44
N ALA A 419 11.52 -1.86 -16.04
CA ALA A 419 12.76 -1.72 -15.30
C ALA A 419 12.85 -0.35 -14.61
N LYS A 420 12.52 0.75 -15.31
CA LYS A 420 12.52 2.12 -14.77
C LYS A 420 11.39 2.40 -13.78
N GLN A 421 10.27 1.68 -13.87
CA GLN A 421 9.16 1.83 -12.93
C GLN A 421 9.41 1.17 -11.58
N ALA A 422 10.30 0.19 -11.49
CA ALA A 422 10.56 -0.53 -10.23
C ALA A 422 10.90 0.39 -9.04
N PRO A 423 11.81 1.39 -9.16
CA PRO A 423 12.07 2.35 -8.08
C PRO A 423 10.87 3.26 -7.73
N VAL A 424 9.97 3.51 -8.68
CA VAL A 424 8.75 4.32 -8.45
C VAL A 424 7.73 3.51 -7.66
N ILE A 425 7.45 2.27 -8.07
CA ILE A 425 6.58 1.33 -7.34
C ILE A 425 7.12 1.12 -5.92
N GLY A 426 8.44 0.93 -5.81
CA GLY A 426 9.14 0.64 -4.56
C GLY A 426 9.46 1.85 -3.67
N GLY A 427 9.01 3.06 -4.04
CA GLY A 427 9.16 4.26 -3.21
C GLY A 427 10.59 4.78 -3.03
N THR A 428 11.56 4.33 -3.81
CA THR A 428 12.97 4.75 -3.73
C THR A 428 13.35 5.87 -4.70
N SER A 429 12.42 6.25 -5.59
CA SER A 429 12.60 7.39 -6.51
C SER A 429 12.55 8.73 -5.77
N LEU A 430 13.36 9.71 -6.20
CA LEU A 430 13.30 11.09 -5.69
C LEU A 430 11.91 11.73 -5.90
N ALA A 431 11.16 11.27 -6.91
CA ALA A 431 9.78 11.68 -7.15
C ALA A 431 8.80 11.16 -6.08
N ALA A 432 9.16 10.12 -5.33
CA ALA A 432 8.36 9.59 -4.22
C ALA A 432 8.42 10.47 -2.97
N ALA A 433 9.25 11.54 -2.96
CA ALA A 433 9.22 12.55 -1.89
C ALA A 433 7.85 13.27 -1.80
N GLY A 434 7.05 13.23 -2.87
CA GLY A 434 5.64 13.69 -2.90
C GLY A 434 4.61 12.61 -2.53
N GLY A 435 5.03 11.43 -2.09
CA GLY A 435 4.18 10.26 -1.83
C GLY A 435 4.23 9.21 -2.94
N ASN A 436 4.01 7.94 -2.58
CA ASN A 436 3.96 6.84 -3.54
C ASN A 436 2.58 6.82 -4.25
N GLU A 437 2.57 7.12 -5.55
CA GLU A 437 1.35 7.18 -6.36
C GLU A 437 0.59 5.85 -6.46
N TYR A 438 1.28 4.71 -6.43
CA TYR A 438 0.65 3.40 -6.43
C TYR A 438 -0.06 3.15 -5.11
N LEU A 439 0.56 3.53 -3.99
CA LEU A 439 -0.05 3.45 -2.66
C LEU A 439 -1.29 4.33 -2.57
N VAL A 440 -1.20 5.58 -3.01
CA VAL A 440 -2.35 6.52 -3.02
C VAL A 440 -3.49 5.99 -3.90
N ALA A 441 -3.18 5.39 -5.06
CA ALA A 441 -4.20 4.78 -5.91
C ALA A 441 -4.87 3.60 -5.22
N MET A 442 -4.11 2.70 -4.58
CA MET A 442 -4.65 1.57 -3.84
C MET A 442 -5.54 2.01 -2.66
N GLU A 443 -5.15 3.06 -1.93
CA GLU A 443 -5.93 3.59 -0.80
C GLU A 443 -7.26 4.20 -1.24
N LYS A 444 -7.28 4.95 -2.34
CA LYS A 444 -8.50 5.61 -2.85
C LYS A 444 -9.40 4.70 -3.69
N GLY A 445 -8.80 3.75 -4.39
CA GLY A 445 -9.49 2.89 -5.37
C GLY A 445 -10.08 1.62 -4.77
N THR A 446 -10.02 1.43 -3.45
CA THR A 446 -10.45 0.18 -2.79
C THR A 446 -11.21 0.43 -1.50
N GLU A 447 -11.82 -0.63 -0.96
CA GLU A 447 -12.52 -0.60 0.33
C GLU A 447 -11.57 -0.74 1.54
N LEU A 448 -10.27 -0.46 1.36
CA LEU A 448 -9.25 -0.63 2.39
C LEU A 448 -9.53 0.19 3.65
N GLU A 449 -10.04 1.43 3.51
CA GLU A 449 -10.42 2.26 4.67
C GLU A 449 -11.61 1.66 5.42
N GLY A 450 -12.60 1.12 4.69
CA GLY A 450 -13.75 0.42 5.28
C GLY A 450 -13.34 -0.84 6.04
N PHE A 451 -12.45 -1.64 5.47
CA PHE A 451 -11.84 -2.79 6.14
C PHE A 451 -11.07 -2.37 7.39
N SER A 452 -10.25 -1.32 7.28
CA SER A 452 -9.48 -0.77 8.39
C SER A 452 -10.36 -0.28 9.54
N ALA A 453 -11.49 0.37 9.21
CA ALA A 453 -12.48 0.80 10.19
C ALA A 453 -13.12 -0.39 10.91
N LEU A 454 -13.42 -1.48 10.20
CA LEU A 454 -13.92 -2.71 10.84
C LEU A 454 -12.88 -3.30 11.79
N VAL A 455 -11.63 -3.44 11.37
CA VAL A 455 -10.55 -3.93 12.25
C VAL A 455 -10.42 -3.05 13.49
N TYR A 456 -10.40 -1.73 13.32
CA TYR A 456 -10.27 -0.77 14.41
C TYR A 456 -11.44 -0.79 15.39
N THR A 457 -12.67 -1.07 14.93
CA THR A 457 -13.89 -1.02 15.77
C THR A 457 -14.38 -2.38 16.24
N SER A 458 -13.81 -3.46 15.70
CA SER A 458 -14.13 -4.83 16.12
C SER A 458 -14.03 -4.96 17.65
N ASN A 459 -14.92 -5.74 18.24
CA ASN A 459 -15.02 -5.98 19.69
C ASN A 459 -15.45 -4.78 20.57
N PHE A 460 -15.66 -3.56 20.03
CA PHE A 460 -16.18 -2.44 20.84
C PHE A 460 -17.55 -2.75 21.47
N GLU A 461 -18.43 -3.43 20.74
CA GLU A 461 -19.76 -3.83 21.24
C GLU A 461 -19.67 -4.85 22.37
N SER A 462 -18.73 -5.81 22.28
CA SER A 462 -18.51 -6.81 23.33
C SER A 462 -18.00 -6.18 24.63
N VAL A 463 -17.11 -5.18 24.52
CA VAL A 463 -16.58 -4.42 25.66
C VAL A 463 -17.65 -3.51 26.25
N ALA A 464 -18.47 -2.86 25.41
CA ALA A 464 -19.59 -2.04 25.86
C ALA A 464 -20.65 -2.88 26.60
N ALA A 465 -20.95 -4.08 26.10
CA ALA A 465 -21.86 -5.02 26.75
C ALA A 465 -21.33 -5.50 28.11
N ALA A 466 -20.05 -5.87 28.19
CA ALA A 466 -19.42 -6.28 29.45
C ALA A 466 -19.38 -5.14 30.49
N GLN A 467 -19.17 -3.89 30.06
CA GLN A 467 -19.22 -2.72 30.94
C GLN A 467 -20.64 -2.44 31.45
N ALA A 468 -21.67 -2.63 30.62
CA ALA A 468 -23.05 -2.47 31.03
C ALA A 468 -23.42 -3.48 32.14
N GLU A 469 -23.00 -4.74 32.01
CA GLU A 469 -23.19 -5.80 33.01
C GLU A 469 -22.44 -5.53 34.33
N LEU A 470 -21.25 -4.92 34.29
CA LEU A 470 -20.48 -4.54 35.48
C LEU A 470 -21.06 -3.31 36.21
N SER A 471 -21.85 -2.48 35.51
CA SER A 471 -22.46 -1.26 36.04
C SER A 471 -23.90 -1.45 36.54
N SER A 472 -24.52 -2.59 36.23
CA SER A 472 -25.85 -3.01 36.69
C SER A 472 -25.75 -3.87 37.94
#